data_AF-A0A6P8IUI0-F1
#
_entry.id   AF-A0A6P8IUI0-F1
#
_cell.length_a   1.000
_cell.length_b   1.000
_cell.length_c   1.000
_cell.angle_alpha   90.00
_cell.angle_beta   90.00
_cell.angle_gamma   90.00
#
_symmetry.space_group_name_H-M   'P 1'
#
loop_
_entity.id
_entity.type
_entity.pdbx_description
1 polymer ?
#
loop_
_entity_poly.entity_id
_entity_poly.type
_entity_poly.pdbx_seq_one_letter_code
_entity_poly.pdbx_strand_id
1 'polypeptide(L)'
;MGAAGSCGSGKEVSDQIPSFKIVLVGDPEVGKTSIFLRFIKNQFDYSYQPSISVSIGNVVRKVNIPYEAIVSVTLWDLPGREEMDLRKSYYKDVDAAMVVVDMDDLDSITMAGTWKQDIVNNATYSDKHDFQGISNTQNKNLQNERKEVRSLPILLVGNKVDKLKMISEVESQEEDLPMEVFKILEQVATQHGFVGSVTVSAKESDGSVHAAIQSLVRHMLQQRRQQKKGIFSGDKTIEEKKFVTLSPFEEEKKEFVPLLVVKISEFDVFFKDCNESIERVENTSMALIEAMANFKRACSVAGVTNSTKASLEECIGGLKELIRTDDDEDGLEVHDDGCYLKLIIKEDEVKNVSGPVERVLRTFHNELCTASKKVLIQGPGLHNKLKEIEEKISTLRVSAFDRAMDAGLSQRRAKAALANIDANCNRIREAVAMAMESMSAVESDYKKIKAAMLW
;
A
#
# COMPACT_ATOMS: atom_id res chain seq x y z
N MET A 1 -49.22 -26.44 -36.08
CA MET A 1 -48.79 -26.93 -34.74
C MET A 1 -47.28 -26.82 -34.66
N GLY A 2 -46.76 -25.67 -34.21
CA GLY A 2 -45.33 -25.48 -33.94
C GLY A 2 -45.12 -25.55 -32.43
N ALA A 3 -44.36 -26.53 -31.96
CA ALA A 3 -43.99 -26.65 -30.57
C ALA A 3 -42.79 -25.73 -30.29
N ALA A 4 -43.02 -24.69 -29.48
CA ALA A 4 -41.97 -23.85 -28.93
C ALA A 4 -41.19 -24.63 -27.87
N GLY A 5 -39.91 -24.89 -28.14
CA GLY A 5 -38.97 -25.44 -27.17
C GLY A 5 -38.70 -24.39 -26.07
N SER A 6 -39.00 -24.77 -24.83
CA SER A 6 -38.75 -23.98 -23.63
C SER A 6 -37.26 -23.66 -23.49
N CYS A 7 -36.92 -22.37 -23.54
CA CYS A 7 -35.60 -21.86 -23.27
C CYS A 7 -35.31 -21.99 -21.77
N GLY A 8 -34.32 -22.82 -21.42
CA GLY A 8 -33.85 -22.94 -20.04
C GLY A 8 -33.34 -21.59 -19.55
N SER A 9 -33.99 -21.05 -18.52
CA SER A 9 -33.55 -19.85 -17.81
C SER A 9 -32.16 -20.12 -17.20
N GLY A 10 -31.12 -19.58 -17.85
CA GLY A 10 -29.80 -19.49 -17.25
C GLY A 10 -29.91 -18.70 -15.95
N LYS A 11 -29.51 -19.31 -14.83
CA LYS A 11 -29.30 -18.58 -13.59
C LYS A 11 -28.16 -17.58 -13.84
N GLU A 12 -28.50 -16.29 -13.92
CA GLU A 12 -27.53 -15.22 -13.78
C GLU A 12 -26.87 -15.34 -12.40
N VAL A 13 -25.57 -15.62 -12.37
CA VAL A 13 -24.78 -15.49 -11.15
C VAL A 13 -24.48 -14.00 -11.02
N SER A 14 -25.20 -13.30 -10.14
CA SER A 14 -24.86 -11.93 -9.78
C SER A 14 -23.49 -11.94 -9.07
N ASP A 15 -22.46 -11.34 -9.67
CA ASP A 15 -21.19 -11.03 -8.98
C ASP A 15 -21.47 -9.99 -7.89
N GLN A 16 -21.84 -10.45 -6.69
CA GLN A 16 -21.99 -9.58 -5.53
C GLN A 16 -20.61 -9.19 -5.01
N ILE A 17 -20.34 -7.88 -4.96
CA ILE A 17 -19.13 -7.30 -4.36
C ILE A 17 -19.04 -7.78 -2.89
N PRO A 18 -17.96 -8.46 -2.48
CA PRO A 18 -17.81 -8.91 -1.09
C PRO A 18 -17.88 -7.72 -0.12
N SER A 19 -18.70 -7.85 0.93
CA SER A 19 -18.82 -6.84 1.98
C SER A 19 -18.19 -7.30 3.29
N PHE A 20 -17.55 -6.38 4.00
CA PHE A 20 -16.94 -6.58 5.30
C PHE A 20 -17.35 -5.48 6.28
N LYS A 21 -17.86 -5.88 7.45
CA LYS A 21 -18.11 -5.01 8.60
C LYS A 21 -16.91 -5.03 9.54
N ILE A 22 -16.29 -3.88 9.75
CA ILE A 22 -15.16 -3.68 10.66
C ILE A 22 -15.58 -2.74 11.79
N VAL A 23 -15.32 -3.11 13.04
CA VAL A 23 -15.60 -2.25 14.21
C VAL A 23 -14.31 -1.66 14.77
N LEU A 24 -14.34 -0.38 15.15
CA LEU A 24 -13.29 0.30 15.88
C LEU A 24 -13.61 0.27 17.38
N VAL A 25 -12.69 -0.21 18.20
CA VAL A 25 -12.80 -0.19 19.67
C VAL A 25 -11.52 0.32 20.30
N GLY A 26 -11.56 0.67 21.58
CA GLY A 26 -10.44 1.24 22.32
C GLY A 26 -10.90 2.35 23.25
N ASP A 27 -9.97 2.82 24.07
CA ASP A 27 -10.26 3.82 25.10
C ASP A 27 -10.73 5.17 24.51
N PRO A 28 -11.39 6.01 25.30
CA PRO A 28 -11.70 7.38 24.87
C PRO A 28 -10.44 8.10 24.38
N GLU A 29 -10.59 9.05 23.46
CA GLU A 29 -9.50 9.93 23.01
C GLU A 29 -8.34 9.29 22.23
N VAL A 30 -8.29 7.96 22.08
CA VAL A 30 -7.29 7.28 21.23
C VAL A 30 -7.40 7.60 19.73
N GLY A 31 -8.48 8.25 19.30
CA GLY A 31 -8.65 8.77 17.93
C GLY A 31 -9.40 7.86 16.95
N LYS A 32 -10.29 6.98 17.45
CA LYS A 32 -11.18 6.13 16.63
C LYS A 32 -11.99 6.94 15.61
N THR A 33 -12.65 8.01 16.05
CA THR A 33 -13.44 8.90 15.18
C THR A 33 -12.57 9.59 14.14
N SER A 34 -11.34 9.98 14.48
CA SER A 34 -10.38 10.57 13.54
C SER A 34 -9.94 9.56 12.47
N ILE A 35 -9.68 8.31 12.84
CA ILE A 35 -9.39 7.21 11.90
C ILE A 35 -10.58 6.97 10.98
N PHE A 36 -11.79 6.94 11.53
CA PHE A 36 -13.02 6.81 10.76
C PHE A 36 -13.18 7.95 9.72
N LEU A 37 -13.03 9.20 10.14
CA LEU A 37 -13.11 10.36 9.24
C LEU A 37 -12.01 10.36 8.19
N ARG A 38 -10.78 9.99 8.56
CA ARG A 38 -9.65 9.85 7.63
C ARG A 38 -9.93 8.80 6.57
N PHE A 39 -10.46 7.64 6.95
CA PHE A 39 -10.76 6.58 5.99
C PHE A 39 -11.95 6.91 5.09
N ILE A 40 -12.99 7.58 5.61
CA ILE A 40 -14.21 7.84 4.84
C ILE A 40 -14.11 9.09 3.98
N LYS A 41 -13.63 10.20 4.55
CA LYS A 41 -13.63 11.52 3.91
C LYS A 41 -12.23 12.00 3.49
N ASN A 42 -11.18 11.28 3.88
CA ASN A 42 -9.79 11.77 3.79
C ASN A 42 -9.60 13.15 4.43
N GLN A 43 -10.24 13.36 5.60
CA GLN A 43 -10.22 14.60 6.35
C GLN A 43 -9.80 14.33 7.80
N PHE A 44 -9.28 15.35 8.45
CA PHE A 44 -9.00 15.36 9.87
C PHE A 44 -9.58 16.64 10.47
N ASP A 45 -10.30 16.51 11.58
CA ASP A 45 -10.86 17.62 12.32
C ASP A 45 -9.96 17.94 13.51
N TYR A 46 -9.53 19.20 13.61
CA TYR A 46 -8.71 19.70 14.72
C TYR A 46 -9.52 20.02 15.96
N SER A 47 -10.85 20.16 15.84
CA SER A 47 -11.74 20.36 16.96
C SER A 47 -12.15 19.02 17.57
N TYR A 48 -11.73 18.78 18.82
CA TYR A 48 -12.17 17.58 19.55
C TYR A 48 -13.61 17.78 20.04
N GLN A 49 -14.51 16.92 19.57
CA GLN A 49 -15.83 16.72 20.15
C GLN A 49 -15.95 15.26 20.59
N PRO A 50 -16.19 14.97 21.88
CA PRO A 50 -16.44 13.60 22.33
C PRO A 50 -17.61 12.97 21.54
N SER A 51 -17.46 11.71 21.15
CA SER A 51 -18.52 11.00 20.43
C SER A 51 -19.69 10.69 21.37
N ILE A 52 -20.71 11.56 21.36
CA ILE A 52 -21.94 11.42 22.17
C ILE A 52 -22.88 10.33 21.59
N SER A 53 -22.72 10.01 20.31
CA SER A 53 -23.50 8.99 19.59
C SER A 53 -22.60 8.10 18.76
N VAL A 54 -22.98 6.83 18.57
CA VAL A 54 -22.36 5.95 17.57
C VAL A 54 -22.46 6.61 16.20
N SER A 55 -21.31 6.93 15.62
CA SER A 55 -21.23 7.37 14.23
C SER A 55 -21.40 6.15 13.35
N ILE A 56 -22.66 5.76 13.10
CA ILE A 56 -23.01 4.64 12.22
C ILE A 56 -22.72 5.08 10.79
N GLY A 57 -21.45 4.94 10.40
CA GLY A 57 -21.03 5.04 9.02
C GLY A 57 -21.42 3.80 8.25
N ASN A 58 -22.69 3.71 7.82
CA ASN A 58 -23.05 2.88 6.68
C ASN A 58 -22.48 3.48 5.38
N VAL A 59 -21.17 3.78 5.37
CA VAL A 59 -20.46 4.29 4.21
C VAL A 59 -19.67 3.13 3.64
N VAL A 60 -20.29 2.48 2.66
CA VAL A 60 -19.66 1.48 1.82
C VAL A 60 -18.58 2.18 1.00
N ARG A 61 -17.32 2.00 1.38
CA ARG A 61 -16.20 2.39 0.53
C ARG A 61 -15.80 1.19 -0.31
N LYS A 62 -15.84 1.35 -1.64
CA LYS A 62 -15.22 0.39 -2.57
C LYS A 62 -13.72 0.48 -2.38
N VAL A 63 -13.15 -0.46 -1.66
CA VAL A 63 -11.71 -0.59 -1.52
C VAL A 63 -11.23 -1.46 -2.66
N ASN A 64 -10.41 -0.89 -3.55
CA ASN A 64 -9.67 -1.70 -4.51
C ASN A 64 -8.54 -2.36 -3.74
N ILE A 65 -8.64 -3.68 -3.54
CA ILE A 65 -7.49 -4.46 -3.08
C ILE A 65 -6.73 -4.81 -4.35
N PRO A 66 -5.53 -4.22 -4.56
CA PRO A 66 -4.78 -4.42 -5.79
C PRO A 66 -4.68 -5.91 -6.12
N TYR A 67 -5.03 -6.28 -7.34
CA TYR A 67 -4.93 -7.64 -7.87
C TYR A 67 -5.82 -8.71 -7.17
N GLU A 68 -6.73 -8.32 -6.27
CA GLU A 68 -7.62 -9.29 -5.60
C GLU A 68 -9.10 -9.09 -5.91
N ALA A 69 -9.67 -7.96 -5.50
CA ALA A 69 -11.10 -7.68 -5.63
C ALA A 69 -11.41 -6.22 -5.27
N ILE A 70 -12.51 -5.73 -5.83
CA ILE A 70 -13.22 -4.59 -5.24
C ILE A 70 -14.05 -5.15 -4.09
N VAL A 71 -13.90 -4.60 -2.89
CA VAL A 71 -14.72 -4.96 -1.74
C VAL A 71 -15.46 -3.76 -1.18
N SER A 72 -16.61 -4.01 -0.55
CA SER A 72 -17.34 -3.05 0.25
C SER A 72 -16.87 -3.15 1.70
N VAL A 73 -16.33 -2.06 2.26
CA VAL A 73 -16.00 -2.01 3.70
C VAL A 73 -16.97 -1.06 4.39
N THR A 74 -17.55 -1.51 5.50
CA THR A 74 -18.34 -0.68 6.42
C THR A 74 -17.61 -0.59 7.74
N LEU A 75 -17.22 0.63 8.12
CA LEU A 75 -16.46 0.90 9.35
C LEU A 75 -17.39 1.47 10.42
N TRP A 76 -17.35 0.90 11.62
CA TRP A 76 -18.19 1.33 12.75
C TRP A 76 -17.32 2.00 13.81
N ASP A 77 -17.55 3.28 14.05
CA ASP A 77 -16.90 4.04 15.12
C ASP A 77 -17.75 3.96 16.39
N LEU A 78 -17.23 3.26 17.40
CA LEU A 78 -17.91 3.03 18.67
C LEU A 78 -17.33 3.97 19.75
N PRO A 79 -18.17 4.65 20.56
CA PRO A 79 -17.67 5.47 21.66
C PRO A 79 -16.93 4.63 22.70
N GLY A 80 -15.80 5.15 23.22
CA GLY A 80 -14.94 4.42 24.16
C GLY A 80 -15.50 4.27 25.58
N ARG A 81 -16.70 4.79 25.88
CA ARG A 81 -17.31 4.80 27.22
C ARG A 81 -18.66 4.07 27.32
N GLU A 82 -19.15 3.43 26.26
CA GLU A 82 -20.49 2.86 26.31
C GLU A 82 -20.61 1.68 27.27
N GLU A 83 -21.80 1.56 27.88
CA GLU A 83 -22.18 0.42 28.70
C GLU A 83 -22.11 -0.89 27.90
N MET A 84 -21.67 -1.98 28.55
CA MET A 84 -21.46 -3.29 27.94
C MET A 84 -22.64 -3.77 27.07
N ASP A 85 -23.87 -3.46 27.47
CA ASP A 85 -25.07 -3.94 26.78
C ASP A 85 -25.36 -3.21 25.46
N LEU A 86 -24.98 -1.93 25.34
CA LEU A 86 -25.05 -1.20 24.07
C LEU A 86 -24.01 -1.73 23.08
N ARG A 87 -22.78 -1.99 23.55
CA ARG A 87 -21.67 -2.53 22.74
C ARG A 87 -21.98 -3.88 22.09
N LYS A 88 -22.65 -4.80 22.80
CA LYS A 88 -23.09 -6.09 22.25
C LYS A 88 -23.94 -5.94 20.99
N SER A 89 -24.80 -4.92 20.93
CA SER A 89 -25.64 -4.67 19.75
C SER A 89 -24.81 -4.29 18.52
N TYR A 90 -23.70 -3.58 18.72
CA TYR A 90 -22.78 -3.15 17.68
C TYR A 90 -21.85 -4.27 17.19
N TYR A 91 -21.51 -5.22 18.08
CA TYR A 91 -20.69 -6.39 17.76
C TYR A 91 -21.43 -7.51 17.01
N LYS A 92 -22.69 -7.27 16.62
CA LYS A 92 -23.46 -8.22 15.82
C LYS A 92 -22.98 -8.27 14.37
N ASP A 93 -22.88 -9.48 13.82
CA ASP A 93 -22.50 -9.76 12.43
C ASP A 93 -21.21 -9.05 11.99
N VAL A 94 -20.17 -9.04 12.83
CA VAL A 94 -18.88 -8.38 12.54
C VAL A 94 -17.95 -9.36 11.79
N ASP A 95 -17.24 -8.86 10.77
CA ASP A 95 -16.24 -9.65 10.02
C ASP A 95 -14.82 -9.47 10.58
N ALA A 96 -14.49 -8.29 11.11
CA ALA A 96 -13.21 -8.01 11.79
C ALA A 96 -13.31 -6.86 12.79
N ALA A 97 -12.29 -6.71 13.62
CA ALA A 97 -12.17 -5.59 14.56
C ALA A 97 -10.79 -4.92 14.48
N MET A 98 -10.74 -3.64 14.82
CA MET A 98 -9.51 -2.88 15.03
C MET A 98 -9.55 -2.32 16.46
N VAL A 99 -8.57 -2.72 17.28
CA VAL A 99 -8.35 -2.15 18.61
C VAL A 99 -7.38 -0.98 18.43
N VAL A 100 -7.83 0.23 18.75
CA VAL A 100 -7.07 1.47 18.58
C VAL A 100 -6.52 1.91 19.92
N VAL A 101 -5.23 2.21 19.95
CA VAL A 101 -4.49 2.74 21.10
C VAL A 101 -3.79 4.04 20.72
N ASP A 102 -3.48 4.89 21.68
CA ASP A 102 -2.68 6.10 21.47
C ASP A 102 -1.21 5.78 21.74
N MET A 103 -0.34 6.04 20.77
CA MET A 103 1.10 5.80 20.89
C MET A 103 1.77 6.73 21.91
N ASP A 104 1.10 7.80 22.32
CA ASP A 104 1.52 8.75 23.35
C ASP A 104 0.99 8.36 24.75
N ASP A 105 0.18 7.29 24.86
CA ASP A 105 -0.45 6.84 26.10
C ASP A 105 -0.25 5.33 26.29
N LEU A 106 0.76 4.97 27.10
CA LEU A 106 1.10 3.58 27.39
C LEU A 106 -0.04 2.81 28.07
N ASP A 107 -0.87 3.47 28.90
CA ASP A 107 -1.99 2.82 29.57
C ASP A 107 -3.00 2.30 28.53
N SER A 108 -3.25 3.09 27.48
CA SER A 108 -4.10 2.68 26.37
C SER A 108 -3.57 1.43 25.64
N ILE A 109 -2.23 1.29 25.52
CA ILE A 109 -1.59 0.11 24.93
C ILE A 109 -1.81 -1.11 25.81
N THR A 110 -1.65 -0.98 27.14
CA THR A 110 -1.89 -2.09 28.07
C THR A 110 -3.35 -2.55 28.08
N MET A 111 -4.30 -1.65 27.84
CA MET A 111 -5.73 -1.96 27.76
C MET A 111 -6.14 -2.68 26.47
N ALA A 112 -5.28 -2.75 25.47
CA ALA A 112 -5.58 -3.41 24.19
C ALA A 112 -6.06 -4.87 24.37
N GLY A 113 -5.41 -5.62 25.26
CA GLY A 113 -5.77 -7.01 25.56
C GLY A 113 -7.19 -7.14 26.13
N THR A 114 -7.59 -6.21 26.99
CA THR A 114 -8.94 -6.14 27.57
C THR A 114 -9.98 -5.86 26.49
N TRP A 115 -9.73 -4.89 25.61
CA TRP A 115 -10.61 -4.58 24.48
C TRP A 115 -10.75 -5.74 23.50
N LYS A 116 -9.66 -6.48 23.27
CA LYS A 116 -9.73 -7.71 22.46
C LYS A 116 -10.63 -8.75 23.10
N GLN A 117 -10.47 -9.01 24.40
CA GLN A 117 -11.30 -9.97 25.12
C GLN A 117 -12.78 -9.56 25.11
N ASP A 118 -13.08 -8.28 25.26
CA ASP A 118 -14.44 -7.74 25.16
C ASP A 118 -15.10 -8.10 23.83
N ILE A 119 -14.41 -7.88 22.70
CA ILE A 119 -14.90 -8.26 21.38
C ILE A 119 -15.07 -9.77 21.27
N VAL A 120 -14.06 -10.55 21.65
CA VAL A 120 -14.09 -12.02 21.53
C VAL A 120 -15.26 -12.63 22.31
N ASN A 121 -15.58 -12.07 23.48
CA ASN A 121 -16.66 -12.57 24.33
C ASN A 121 -18.06 -12.16 23.85
N ASN A 122 -18.18 -11.03 23.16
CA ASN A 122 -19.47 -10.41 22.85
C ASN A 122 -19.83 -10.38 21.35
N ALA A 123 -18.86 -10.56 20.45
CA ALA A 123 -19.10 -10.48 19.01
C ALA A 123 -19.69 -11.77 18.44
N THR A 124 -20.63 -11.60 17.52
CA THR A 124 -21.15 -12.70 16.70
C THR A 124 -20.59 -12.56 15.29
N TYR A 125 -19.95 -13.61 14.79
CA TYR A 125 -19.36 -13.63 13.46
C TYR A 125 -20.44 -13.75 12.36
N SER A 126 -20.29 -12.98 11.28
CA SER A 126 -21.20 -13.05 10.12
C SER A 126 -20.87 -14.23 9.20
N ASP A 127 -21.64 -15.32 9.27
CA ASP A 127 -21.55 -16.44 8.31
C ASP A 127 -22.33 -16.16 7.00
N LYS A 128 -22.83 -14.93 6.78
CA LYS A 128 -23.87 -14.62 5.77
C LYS A 128 -23.44 -14.73 4.30
N HIS A 129 -22.18 -15.06 4.00
CA HIS A 129 -21.68 -15.14 2.62
C HIS A 129 -21.41 -16.56 2.10
N ASP A 130 -21.63 -17.61 2.91
CA ASP A 130 -21.31 -19.01 2.52
C ASP A 130 -22.53 -19.88 2.13
N PHE A 131 -23.78 -19.41 2.23
CA PHE A 131 -24.97 -20.27 1.96
C PHE A 131 -26.12 -19.57 1.21
N GLN A 132 -26.00 -19.44 -0.11
CA GLN A 132 -27.16 -19.40 -1.03
C GLN A 132 -26.93 -20.35 -2.20
N GLY A 133 -26.96 -21.65 -1.88
CA GLY A 133 -26.98 -22.71 -2.87
C GLY A 133 -27.35 -24.01 -2.17
N ILE A 134 -28.53 -24.56 -2.51
CA ILE A 134 -29.12 -25.81 -2.04
C ILE A 134 -29.98 -25.66 -0.76
N SER A 135 -31.17 -25.07 -0.92
CA SER A 135 -32.35 -25.52 -0.17
C SER A 135 -33.23 -26.31 -1.12
N ASN A 136 -32.85 -27.55 -1.37
CA ASN A 136 -33.75 -28.60 -1.81
C ASN A 136 -33.14 -29.91 -1.37
N THR A 137 -33.76 -30.52 -0.35
CA THR A 137 -34.04 -31.94 -0.16
C THR A 137 -34.00 -32.23 1.33
N GLN A 138 -35.10 -32.78 1.80
CA GLN A 138 -35.27 -33.34 3.13
C GLN A 138 -34.07 -34.23 3.48
N ASN A 139 -33.41 -33.95 4.60
CA ASN A 139 -32.91 -34.97 5.52
C ASN A 139 -32.49 -34.27 6.81
N LYS A 140 -33.42 -34.26 7.77
CA LYS A 140 -33.07 -34.23 9.19
C LYS A 140 -32.27 -35.49 9.46
N ASN A 141 -31.04 -35.33 9.92
CA ASN A 141 -30.26 -36.23 10.80
C ASN A 141 -28.81 -36.31 10.33
N LEU A 142 -27.94 -35.68 11.13
CA LEU A 142 -26.48 -35.81 11.29
C LEU A 142 -25.88 -34.42 11.56
N GLN A 143 -26.33 -33.76 12.63
CA GLN A 143 -25.62 -32.60 13.18
C GLN A 143 -24.78 -33.09 14.35
N ASN A 144 -23.51 -33.40 14.09
CA ASN A 144 -22.41 -33.38 15.05
C ASN A 144 -21.06 -33.48 14.32
N GLU A 145 -20.91 -32.74 13.22
CA GLU A 145 -19.58 -32.38 12.74
C GLU A 145 -19.15 -31.13 13.51
N ARG A 146 -17.99 -31.20 14.17
CA ARG A 146 -17.40 -30.11 14.94
C ARG A 146 -17.24 -28.89 14.02
N LYS A 147 -18.14 -27.90 14.11
CA LYS A 147 -17.89 -26.56 13.55
C LYS A 147 -16.64 -26.02 14.23
N GLU A 148 -15.51 -25.98 13.53
CA GLU A 148 -14.36 -25.19 13.98
C GLU A 148 -14.84 -23.76 14.23
N VAL A 149 -14.70 -23.29 15.46
CA VAL A 149 -15.06 -21.93 15.85
C VAL A 149 -14.08 -20.99 15.16
N ARG A 150 -14.51 -20.35 14.07
CA ARG A 150 -13.73 -19.35 13.34
C ARG A 150 -13.42 -18.20 14.30
N SER A 151 -12.13 -17.87 14.48
CA SER A 151 -11.70 -16.74 15.30
C SER A 151 -11.87 -15.43 14.53
N LEU A 152 -12.55 -14.44 15.13
CA LEU A 152 -12.67 -13.11 14.55
C LEU A 152 -11.28 -12.47 14.39
N PRO A 153 -10.87 -12.01 13.19
CA PRO A 153 -9.61 -11.32 12.99
C PRO A 153 -9.65 -9.93 13.65
N ILE A 154 -8.68 -9.66 14.53
CA ILE A 154 -8.57 -8.41 15.29
C ILE A 154 -7.16 -7.83 15.10
N LEU A 155 -7.09 -6.61 14.57
CA LEU A 155 -5.84 -5.86 14.34
C LEU A 155 -5.60 -4.85 15.47
N LEU A 156 -4.36 -4.76 15.97
CA LEU A 156 -3.95 -3.72 16.91
C LEU A 156 -3.43 -2.49 16.14
N VAL A 157 -3.89 -1.30 16.50
CA VAL A 157 -3.61 -0.05 15.76
C VAL A 157 -3.09 1.01 16.71
N GLY A 158 -1.80 1.31 16.63
CA GLY A 158 -1.16 2.42 17.34
C GLY A 158 -1.35 3.75 16.60
N ASN A 159 -2.24 4.60 17.08
CA ASN A 159 -2.57 5.88 16.44
C ASN A 159 -1.72 7.03 17.01
N LYS A 160 -1.76 8.19 16.35
CA LYS A 160 -1.07 9.44 16.72
C LYS A 160 0.45 9.34 16.70
N VAL A 161 1.00 8.51 15.81
CA VAL A 161 2.46 8.36 15.64
C VAL A 161 3.15 9.68 15.26
N ASP A 162 2.40 10.66 14.71
CA ASP A 162 2.89 12.02 14.45
C ASP A 162 3.35 12.75 15.70
N LYS A 163 2.80 12.45 16.87
CA LYS A 163 3.26 13.04 18.14
C LYS A 163 4.62 12.52 18.58
N LEU A 164 4.89 11.23 18.35
CA LEU A 164 6.20 10.63 18.65
C LEU A 164 7.30 11.20 17.75
N LYS A 165 6.98 11.58 16.51
CA LYS A 165 7.91 12.26 15.58
C LYS A 165 8.31 13.64 16.10
N MET A 166 7.36 14.41 16.65
CA MET A 166 7.63 15.74 17.21
C MET A 166 8.59 15.70 18.39
N ILE A 167 8.52 14.67 19.24
CA ILE A 167 9.43 14.50 20.39
C ILE A 167 10.86 14.24 19.89
N SER A 168 11.03 13.40 18.87
CA SER A 168 12.34 13.10 18.27
C SER A 168 13.03 14.29 17.60
N GLU A 169 12.26 15.32 17.19
CA GLU A 169 12.82 16.54 16.58
C GLU A 169 13.24 17.59 17.61
N VAL A 170 12.70 17.54 18.84
CA VAL A 170 12.93 18.55 19.89
C VAL A 170 14.00 18.10 20.89
N GLU A 171 14.12 16.80 21.18
CA GLU A 171 15.06 16.27 22.17
C GLU A 171 16.20 15.49 21.50
N SER A 172 17.33 16.17 21.28
CA SER A 172 18.56 15.60 20.71
C SER A 172 19.38 14.77 21.72
N GLN A 173 18.76 14.19 22.76
CA GLN A 173 19.47 13.49 23.84
C GLN A 173 18.87 12.16 24.34
N GLU A 174 17.69 11.71 23.90
CA GLU A 174 17.16 10.38 24.25
C GLU A 174 16.87 9.54 22.99
N GLU A 175 17.87 8.79 22.52
CA GLU A 175 17.80 8.00 21.27
C GLU A 175 16.90 6.74 21.35
N ASP A 176 16.41 6.33 22.53
CA ASP A 176 15.77 5.03 22.73
C ASP A 176 14.24 5.04 22.92
N LEU A 177 13.62 6.17 23.26
CA LEU A 177 12.23 6.22 23.70
C LEU A 177 11.20 5.82 22.60
N PRO A 178 11.29 6.34 21.36
CA PRO A 178 10.32 6.00 20.31
C PRO A 178 10.36 4.53 19.93
N MET A 179 11.57 3.94 19.83
CA MET A 179 11.77 2.52 19.50
C MET A 179 11.19 1.59 20.55
N GLU A 180 11.21 1.97 21.82
CA GLU A 180 10.68 1.16 22.90
C GLU A 180 9.14 1.06 22.84
N VAL A 181 8.44 2.16 22.56
CA VAL A 181 6.97 2.14 22.44
C VAL A 181 6.49 1.26 21.28
N PHE A 182 7.21 1.27 20.14
CA PHE A 182 6.90 0.37 19.02
C PHE A 182 7.05 -1.11 19.40
N LYS A 183 8.12 -1.46 20.14
CA LYS A 183 8.33 -2.83 20.63
C LYS A 183 7.23 -3.26 21.61
N ILE A 184 6.82 -2.36 22.51
CA ILE A 184 5.74 -2.64 23.46
C ILE A 184 4.44 -2.96 22.72
N LEU A 185 4.10 -2.19 21.67
CA LEU A 185 2.92 -2.45 20.85
C LEU A 185 2.96 -3.84 20.20
N GLU A 186 4.10 -4.21 19.61
CA GLU A 186 4.29 -5.52 18.98
C GLU A 186 4.25 -6.67 20.00
N GLN A 187 4.82 -6.46 21.18
CA GLN A 187 4.80 -7.43 22.26
C GLN A 187 3.36 -7.67 22.74
N VAL A 188 2.57 -6.62 22.94
CA VAL A 188 1.15 -6.71 23.31
C VAL A 188 0.33 -7.41 22.22
N ALA A 189 0.59 -7.08 20.95
CA ALA A 189 -0.04 -7.76 19.82
C ALA A 189 0.19 -9.27 19.86
N THR A 190 1.46 -9.67 20.02
CA THR A 190 1.88 -11.07 20.10
C THR A 190 1.29 -11.77 21.33
N GLN A 191 1.42 -11.16 22.51
CA GLN A 191 0.98 -11.73 23.79
C GLN A 191 -0.52 -12.02 23.82
N HIS A 192 -1.32 -11.11 23.28
CA HIS A 192 -2.77 -11.27 23.25
C HIS A 192 -3.28 -11.94 21.98
N GLY A 193 -2.39 -12.33 21.05
CA GLY A 193 -2.69 -13.09 19.84
C GLY A 193 -3.45 -12.30 18.77
N PHE A 194 -3.24 -10.98 18.69
CA PHE A 194 -3.78 -10.16 17.60
C PHE A 194 -3.32 -10.70 16.24
N VAL A 195 -4.07 -10.37 15.18
CA VAL A 195 -3.63 -10.69 13.81
C VAL A 195 -2.30 -10.00 13.53
N GLY A 196 -2.12 -8.77 14.01
CA GLY A 196 -0.85 -8.05 13.99
C GLY A 196 -0.99 -6.69 14.66
N SER A 197 0.08 -5.90 14.62
CA SER A 197 0.08 -4.48 15.01
C SER A 197 0.50 -3.60 13.84
N VAL A 198 -0.12 -2.44 13.73
CA VAL A 198 0.24 -1.40 12.77
C VAL A 198 0.18 -0.05 13.45
N THR A 199 0.98 0.90 12.98
CA THR A 199 0.96 2.28 13.48
C THR A 199 0.50 3.24 12.41
N VAL A 200 -0.32 4.21 12.79
CA VAL A 200 -0.97 5.14 11.87
C VAL A 200 -0.94 6.56 12.44
N SER A 201 -1.06 7.55 11.55
CA SER A 201 -1.48 8.88 11.94
C SER A 201 -2.77 9.24 11.21
N ALA A 202 -3.86 9.42 11.97
CA ALA A 202 -5.09 9.98 11.40
C ALA A 202 -4.92 11.46 11.00
N LYS A 203 -3.98 12.17 11.64
CA LYS A 203 -3.69 13.59 11.38
C LYS A 203 -2.96 13.76 10.06
N GLU A 204 -1.91 12.97 9.83
CA GLU A 204 -1.16 13.00 8.59
C GLU A 204 -2.00 12.44 7.43
N SER A 205 -1.80 12.99 6.23
CA SER A 205 -2.41 12.47 5.01
C SER A 205 -1.45 11.52 4.28
N ASP A 206 -0.74 10.69 5.04
CA ASP A 206 0.30 9.77 4.56
C ASP A 206 -0.24 8.44 4.01
N GLY A 207 -1.54 8.20 4.15
CA GLY A 207 -2.20 6.97 3.68
C GLY A 207 -2.10 5.78 4.66
N SER A 208 -1.44 5.94 5.81
CA SER A 208 -1.25 4.88 6.83
C SER A 208 -2.56 4.21 7.26
N VAL A 209 -3.60 5.01 7.50
CA VAL A 209 -4.95 4.52 7.85
C VAL A 209 -5.55 3.65 6.74
N HIS A 210 -5.35 4.02 5.47
CA HIS A 210 -5.88 3.24 4.35
C HIS A 210 -5.14 1.92 4.19
N ALA A 211 -3.81 1.93 4.36
CA ALA A 211 -2.98 0.73 4.33
C ALA A 211 -3.35 -0.27 5.44
N ALA A 212 -3.57 0.21 6.67
CA ALA A 212 -4.00 -0.62 7.79
C ALA A 212 -5.31 -1.38 7.50
N ILE A 213 -6.32 -0.68 6.99
CA ILE A 213 -7.62 -1.29 6.65
C ILE A 213 -7.48 -2.25 5.45
N GLN A 214 -6.69 -1.88 4.44
CA GLN A 214 -6.41 -2.76 3.29
C GLN A 214 -5.71 -4.07 3.72
N SER A 215 -4.75 -3.99 4.64
CA SER A 215 -4.04 -5.16 5.17
C SER A 215 -5.00 -6.11 5.89
N LEU A 216 -5.88 -5.58 6.75
CA LEU A 216 -6.91 -6.38 7.43
C LEU A 216 -7.90 -7.04 6.45
N VAL A 217 -8.34 -6.31 5.42
CA VAL A 217 -9.22 -6.84 4.38
C VAL A 217 -8.53 -7.95 3.58
N ARG A 218 -7.27 -7.75 3.19
CA ARG A 218 -6.47 -8.75 2.48
C ARG A 218 -6.34 -10.03 3.30
N HIS A 219 -6.09 -9.91 4.60
CA HIS A 219 -6.07 -11.04 5.52
C HIS A 219 -7.40 -11.83 5.51
N MET A 220 -8.54 -11.13 5.60
CA MET A 220 -9.86 -11.76 5.52
C MET A 220 -10.10 -12.47 4.18
N LEU A 221 -9.69 -11.87 3.05
CA LEU A 221 -9.83 -12.47 1.72
C LEU A 221 -8.96 -13.73 1.56
N GLN A 222 -7.74 -13.71 2.09
CA GLN A 222 -6.83 -14.86 2.06
C GLN A 222 -7.38 -16.04 2.89
N GLN A 223 -7.90 -15.77 4.10
CA GLN A 223 -8.57 -16.81 4.90
C GLN A 223 -9.75 -17.44 4.14
N ARG A 224 -10.58 -16.62 3.48
CA ARG A 224 -11.70 -17.11 2.65
C ARG A 224 -11.23 -17.97 1.47
N ARG A 225 -10.09 -17.64 0.84
CA ARG A 225 -9.53 -18.42 -0.29
C ARG A 225 -8.96 -19.77 0.14
N GLN A 226 -8.25 -19.83 1.27
CA GLN A 226 -7.70 -21.07 1.80
C GLN A 226 -8.80 -22.07 2.15
N GLN A 227 -9.94 -21.60 2.66
CA GLN A 227 -11.10 -22.46 2.93
C GLN A 227 -11.72 -23.03 1.65
N LYS A 228 -11.79 -22.24 0.56
CA LYS A 228 -12.24 -22.74 -0.74
C LYS A 228 -11.28 -23.79 -1.34
N LYS A 229 -9.98 -23.69 -1.08
CA LYS A 229 -8.97 -24.69 -1.49
C LYS A 229 -8.96 -25.92 -0.59
N GLY A 230 -9.29 -25.81 0.70
CA GLY A 230 -9.36 -26.93 1.64
C GLY A 230 -10.42 -28.00 1.29
N ILE A 231 -11.34 -27.70 0.36
CA ILE A 231 -12.34 -28.64 -0.15
C ILE A 231 -11.81 -29.43 -1.37
N PHE A 232 -10.72 -29.00 -2.01
CA PHE A 232 -10.09 -29.67 -3.14
C PHE A 232 -8.56 -29.57 -3.08
N SER A 233 -7.92 -30.71 -2.79
CA SER A 233 -6.47 -30.97 -2.81
C SER A 233 -5.78 -30.91 -1.45
N GLY A 234 -5.50 -32.09 -0.91
CA GLY A 234 -4.41 -32.26 0.02
C GLY A 234 -3.09 -32.06 -0.72
N ASP A 235 -2.41 -30.96 -0.43
CA ASP A 235 -0.95 -30.94 -0.45
C ASP A 235 -0.48 -29.91 0.57
N LYS A 236 0.20 -30.40 1.61
CA LYS A 236 0.70 -29.61 2.74
C LYS A 236 2.18 -29.34 2.51
N THR A 237 2.52 -28.24 1.85
CA THR A 237 3.79 -27.51 2.06
C THR A 237 3.63 -26.10 1.50
N ILE A 238 3.09 -25.19 2.31
CA ILE A 238 3.35 -23.76 2.15
C ILE A 238 3.81 -23.31 3.53
N GLU A 239 5.08 -22.98 3.64
CA GLU A 239 5.66 -22.40 4.85
C GLU A 239 4.82 -21.18 5.26
N GLU A 240 4.32 -21.22 6.49
CA GLU A 240 3.73 -20.06 7.15
C GLU A 240 4.79 -18.97 7.21
N LYS A 241 4.74 -18.01 6.27
CA LYS A 241 5.43 -16.73 6.44
C LYS A 241 4.79 -16.06 7.66
N LYS A 242 5.41 -16.27 8.82
CA LYS A 242 5.15 -15.52 10.04
C LYS A 242 5.23 -14.03 9.72
N PHE A 243 4.24 -13.30 10.22
CA PHE A 243 4.12 -11.86 10.23
C PHE A 243 5.49 -11.18 10.35
N VAL A 244 5.87 -10.44 9.32
CA VAL A 244 6.95 -9.47 9.40
C VAL A 244 6.33 -8.16 9.86
N THR A 245 6.85 -7.67 10.97
CA THR A 245 6.60 -6.38 11.62
C THR A 245 6.53 -5.25 10.60
N LEU A 246 5.36 -4.65 10.39
CA LEU A 246 5.25 -3.41 9.62
C LEU A 246 5.58 -2.24 10.56
N SER A 247 6.86 -1.93 10.66
CA SER A 247 7.34 -0.63 11.14
C SER A 247 6.80 0.46 10.21
N PRO A 248 6.36 1.63 10.72
CA PRO A 248 5.90 2.76 9.91
C PRO A 248 7.01 3.40 9.04
N PHE A 249 8.23 2.87 9.10
CA PHE A 249 9.37 3.29 8.28
C PHE A 249 9.65 2.39 7.08
N GLU A 250 8.94 1.27 6.95
CA GLU A 250 8.95 0.50 5.71
C GLU A 250 7.65 0.80 4.97
N GLU A 251 7.69 1.77 4.06
CA GLU A 251 6.73 1.77 2.94
C GLU A 251 6.79 0.35 2.35
N GLU A 252 5.68 -0.41 2.41
CA GLU A 252 5.58 -1.71 1.76
C GLU A 252 6.06 -1.49 0.31
N LYS A 253 7.30 -1.88 -0.01
CA LYS A 253 7.73 -1.98 -1.40
C LYS A 253 6.70 -2.89 -2.04
N LYS A 254 5.86 -2.32 -2.90
CA LYS A 254 4.79 -3.07 -3.57
C LYS A 254 5.43 -4.33 -4.15
N GLU A 255 5.09 -5.49 -3.58
CA GLU A 255 5.68 -6.75 -4.02
C GLU A 255 5.40 -6.90 -5.52
N PHE A 256 6.45 -7.12 -6.30
CA PHE A 256 6.33 -7.20 -7.75
C PHE A 256 5.37 -8.33 -8.13
N VAL A 257 4.28 -7.98 -8.81
CA VAL A 257 3.31 -8.97 -9.28
C VAL A 257 3.79 -9.48 -10.64
N PRO A 258 4.05 -10.79 -10.82
CA PRO A 258 4.44 -11.31 -12.13
C PRO A 258 3.28 -11.29 -13.13
N LEU A 259 3.62 -11.33 -14.42
CA LEU A 259 2.66 -11.47 -15.52
C LEU A 259 1.86 -12.79 -15.41
N LEU A 260 0.63 -12.78 -15.92
CA LEU A 260 -0.31 -13.90 -15.83
C LEU A 260 0.16 -15.09 -16.68
N VAL A 261 0.02 -16.31 -16.14
CA VAL A 261 0.26 -17.54 -16.90
C VAL A 261 -0.93 -17.81 -17.83
N VAL A 262 -0.65 -18.01 -19.11
CA VAL A 262 -1.66 -18.21 -20.17
C VAL A 262 -1.80 -19.66 -20.61
N LYS A 263 -0.87 -20.54 -20.20
CA LYS A 263 -0.80 -21.97 -20.55
C LYS A 263 -0.55 -22.21 -22.03
N ILE A 264 0.14 -21.28 -22.68
CA ILE A 264 0.65 -21.41 -24.03
C ILE A 264 2.15 -21.16 -23.90
N SER A 265 2.94 -22.23 -24.01
CA SER A 265 4.36 -22.27 -23.63
C SER A 265 5.17 -21.14 -24.26
N GLU A 266 4.92 -20.86 -25.54
CA GLU A 266 5.61 -19.80 -26.28
C GLU A 266 5.39 -18.41 -25.66
N PHE A 267 4.16 -18.09 -25.24
CA PHE A 267 3.86 -16.82 -24.57
C PHE A 267 4.38 -16.79 -23.13
N ASP A 268 4.23 -17.88 -22.38
CA ASP A 268 4.66 -17.95 -20.98
C ASP A 268 6.18 -17.76 -20.84
N VAL A 269 6.97 -18.20 -21.83
CA VAL A 269 8.42 -17.93 -21.89
C VAL A 269 8.69 -16.43 -22.03
N PHE A 270 8.06 -15.75 -23.00
CA PHE A 270 8.25 -14.31 -23.17
C PHE A 270 7.79 -13.50 -21.96
N PHE A 271 6.65 -13.84 -21.37
CA PHE A 271 6.15 -13.15 -20.17
C PHE A 271 7.08 -13.35 -18.97
N LYS A 272 7.65 -14.55 -18.81
CA LYS A 272 8.65 -14.80 -17.77
C LYS A 272 9.91 -13.94 -17.98
N ASP A 273 10.37 -13.83 -19.23
CA ASP A 273 11.55 -13.03 -19.58
C ASP A 273 11.32 -11.52 -19.41
N CYS A 274 10.08 -11.06 -19.53
CA CYS A 274 9.70 -9.67 -19.27
C CYS A 274 9.65 -9.31 -17.78
N ASN A 275 9.32 -10.26 -16.90
CA ASN A 275 9.07 -9.97 -15.47
C ASN A 275 10.23 -9.24 -14.80
N GLU A 276 11.46 -9.74 -14.94
CA GLU A 276 12.65 -9.11 -14.36
C GLU A 276 12.87 -7.69 -14.90
N SER A 277 12.60 -7.47 -16.18
CA SER A 277 12.76 -6.16 -16.81
C SER A 277 11.67 -5.17 -16.38
N ILE A 278 10.42 -5.62 -16.23
CA ILE A 278 9.32 -4.80 -15.71
C ILE A 278 9.60 -4.43 -14.25
N GLU A 279 9.96 -5.39 -13.41
CA GLU A 279 10.28 -5.15 -12.00
C GLU A 279 11.40 -4.12 -11.84
N ARG A 280 12.45 -4.22 -12.67
CA ARG A 280 13.55 -3.25 -12.64
C ARG A 280 13.11 -1.85 -13.05
N VAL A 281 12.26 -1.72 -14.07
CA VAL A 281 11.70 -0.43 -14.49
C VAL A 281 10.81 0.18 -13.41
N GLU A 282 9.90 -0.60 -12.84
CA GLU A 282 9.01 -0.15 -11.76
C GLU A 282 9.85 0.33 -10.56
N ASN A 283 10.85 -0.44 -10.15
CA ASN A 283 11.73 -0.09 -9.03
C ASN A 283 12.60 1.14 -9.28
N THR A 284 13.17 1.31 -10.49
CA THR A 284 13.99 2.50 -10.80
C THR A 284 13.15 3.75 -10.91
N SER A 285 11.94 3.64 -11.47
CA SER A 285 11.00 4.76 -11.60
C SER A 285 10.49 5.23 -10.24
N MET A 286 10.07 4.30 -9.36
CA MET A 286 9.65 4.64 -7.99
C MET A 286 10.79 5.29 -7.19
N ALA A 287 12.00 4.73 -7.24
CA ALA A 287 13.16 5.30 -6.56
C ALA A 287 13.48 6.73 -7.01
N LEU A 288 13.28 7.06 -8.30
CA LEU A 288 13.45 8.42 -8.81
C LEU A 288 12.40 9.38 -8.23
N ILE A 289 11.13 8.96 -8.21
CA ILE A 289 10.03 9.77 -7.66
C ILE A 289 10.23 10.03 -6.16
N GLU A 290 10.59 8.99 -5.41
CA GLU A 290 10.87 9.07 -3.97
C GLU A 290 12.07 9.98 -3.70
N ALA A 291 13.18 9.81 -4.43
CA ALA A 291 14.37 10.64 -4.25
C ALA A 291 14.10 12.13 -4.54
N MET A 292 13.30 12.44 -5.57
CA MET A 292 12.89 13.81 -5.86
C MET A 292 12.00 14.38 -4.74
N ALA A 293 11.06 13.60 -4.22
CA ALA A 293 10.21 14.03 -3.12
C ALA A 293 11.01 14.26 -1.83
N ASN A 294 11.95 13.38 -1.50
CA ASN A 294 12.84 13.50 -0.36
C ASN A 294 13.72 14.74 -0.47
N PHE A 295 14.31 14.99 -1.65
CA PHE A 295 15.08 16.19 -1.90
C PHE A 295 14.26 17.47 -1.66
N LYS A 296 13.06 17.56 -2.24
CA LYS A 296 12.17 18.72 -2.03
C LYS A 296 11.75 18.90 -0.57
N ARG A 297 11.53 17.80 0.15
CA ARG A 297 11.24 17.82 1.58
C ARG A 297 12.44 18.34 2.38
N ALA A 298 13.64 17.85 2.08
CA ALA A 298 14.87 18.32 2.70
C ALA A 298 15.08 19.83 2.49
N CYS A 299 14.86 20.33 1.27
CA CYS A 299 14.90 21.77 0.97
C CYS A 299 13.93 22.57 1.83
N SER A 300 12.68 22.12 1.95
CA SER A 300 11.68 22.82 2.75
C SER A 300 12.00 22.83 4.25
N VAL A 301 12.49 21.71 4.80
CA VAL A 301 12.86 21.59 6.21
C VAL A 301 14.10 22.43 6.54
N ALA A 302 15.06 22.51 5.63
CA ALA A 302 16.26 23.31 5.79
C ALA A 302 16.05 24.82 5.54
N GLY A 303 14.82 25.24 5.20
CA GLY A 303 14.50 26.64 4.91
C GLY A 303 15.01 27.13 3.55
N VAL A 304 15.44 26.22 2.67
CA VAL A 304 15.82 26.52 1.27
C VAL A 304 14.60 26.95 0.47
N THR A 305 13.44 26.34 0.73
CA THR A 305 12.17 26.68 0.09
C THR A 305 11.06 26.79 1.13
N ASN A 306 10.00 27.54 0.80
CA ASN A 306 8.86 27.74 1.69
C ASN A 306 7.85 26.58 1.70
N SER A 307 8.04 25.56 0.83
CA SER A 307 7.07 24.48 0.64
C SER A 307 7.69 23.25 0.02
N THR A 308 7.20 22.07 0.41
CA THR A 308 7.54 20.77 -0.21
C THR A 308 7.02 20.62 -1.64
N LYS A 309 6.11 21.50 -2.07
CA LYS A 309 5.61 21.57 -3.45
C LYS A 309 6.48 22.41 -4.38
N ALA A 310 7.58 22.97 -3.88
CA ALA A 310 8.49 23.79 -4.67
C ALA A 310 8.96 23.07 -5.94
N SER A 311 9.25 23.87 -6.98
CA SER A 311 9.86 23.36 -8.20
C SER A 311 11.31 22.95 -7.94
N LEU A 312 11.89 22.14 -8.85
CA LEU A 312 13.31 21.80 -8.75
C LEU A 312 14.18 23.05 -8.91
N GLU A 313 13.79 23.98 -9.79
CA GLU A 313 14.50 25.24 -10.03
C GLU A 313 14.49 26.14 -8.80
N GLU A 314 13.34 26.23 -8.11
CA GLU A 314 13.23 26.97 -6.84
C GLU A 314 14.14 26.37 -5.76
N CYS A 315 14.24 25.04 -5.68
CA CYS A 315 15.13 24.36 -4.74
C CYS A 315 16.60 24.68 -5.04
N ILE A 316 17.00 24.65 -6.31
CA ILE A 316 18.38 24.94 -6.73
C ILE A 316 18.71 26.42 -6.54
N GLY A 317 17.79 27.32 -6.91
CA GLY A 317 17.94 28.77 -6.71
C GLY A 317 18.07 29.13 -5.23
N GLY A 318 17.23 28.55 -4.36
CA GLY A 318 17.34 28.75 -2.92
C GLY A 318 18.66 28.26 -2.33
N LEU A 319 19.22 27.16 -2.84
CA LEU A 319 20.55 26.70 -2.44
C LEU A 319 21.64 27.69 -2.86
N LYS A 320 21.54 28.25 -4.07
CA LYS A 320 22.47 29.27 -4.56
C LYS A 320 22.42 30.52 -3.69
N GLU A 321 21.23 31.02 -3.35
CA GLU A 321 21.06 32.20 -2.49
C GLU A 321 21.64 32.00 -1.07
N LEU A 322 21.44 30.82 -0.48
CA LEU A 322 21.91 30.53 0.88
C LEU A 322 23.42 30.27 0.98
N ILE A 323 24.06 29.86 -0.11
CA ILE A 323 25.50 29.60 -0.17
C ILE A 323 26.28 30.82 -0.70
N ARG A 324 25.57 31.81 -1.25
CA ARG A 324 26.18 33.06 -1.75
C ARG A 324 26.77 33.87 -0.60
N THR A 325 27.96 34.42 -0.80
CA THR A 325 28.59 35.42 0.08
C THR A 325 28.60 36.80 -0.58
N ASP A 326 28.84 37.85 0.21
CA ASP A 326 28.85 39.24 -0.26
C ASP A 326 29.96 39.52 -1.30
N ASP A 327 31.00 38.67 -1.35
CA ASP A 327 32.18 38.84 -2.20
C ASP A 327 32.18 37.94 -3.46
N ASP A 328 31.40 36.85 -3.51
CA ASP A 328 31.34 35.91 -4.64
C ASP A 328 29.89 35.50 -4.98
N GLU A 329 29.43 35.84 -6.19
CA GLU A 329 28.07 35.50 -6.67
C GLU A 329 27.86 34.00 -6.93
N ASP A 330 28.95 33.21 -7.03
CA ASP A 330 28.95 31.80 -7.45
C ASP A 330 29.60 30.86 -6.40
N GLY A 331 29.08 30.84 -5.17
CA GLY A 331 29.56 29.93 -4.11
C GLY A 331 29.24 28.44 -4.34
N LEU A 332 28.32 28.15 -5.26
CA LEU A 332 27.89 26.79 -5.63
C LEU A 332 28.04 26.58 -7.15
N GLU A 333 28.78 25.53 -7.52
CA GLU A 333 29.07 25.19 -8.92
C GLU A 333 28.38 23.89 -9.35
N VAL A 334 28.06 23.79 -10.65
CA VAL A 334 27.58 22.54 -11.25
C VAL A 334 28.70 21.89 -12.04
N HIS A 335 29.04 20.66 -11.68
CA HIS A 335 29.97 19.81 -12.40
C HIS A 335 29.23 18.64 -13.04
N ASP A 336 29.53 18.37 -14.30
CA ASP A 336 29.04 17.19 -15.01
C ASP A 336 30.10 16.09 -14.94
N ASP A 337 29.81 14.97 -14.28
CA ASP A 337 30.76 13.86 -14.14
C ASP A 337 30.69 12.85 -15.29
N GLY A 338 30.02 13.21 -16.39
CA GLY A 338 29.81 12.36 -17.57
C GLY A 338 28.68 11.34 -17.38
N CYS A 339 28.14 11.19 -16.16
CA CYS A 339 26.98 10.36 -15.88
C CYS A 339 25.76 11.20 -15.48
N TYR A 340 25.93 12.17 -14.57
CA TYR A 340 24.91 13.15 -14.19
C TYR A 340 25.56 14.39 -13.55
N LEU A 341 24.75 15.30 -13.02
CA LEU A 341 25.22 16.52 -12.37
C LEU A 341 25.65 16.28 -10.92
N LYS A 342 26.62 17.09 -10.47
CA LYS A 342 27.01 17.29 -9.08
C LYS A 342 27.03 18.78 -8.77
N LEU A 343 26.44 19.13 -7.64
CA LEU A 343 26.59 20.46 -7.04
C LEU A 343 27.81 20.45 -6.11
N ILE A 344 28.75 21.38 -6.30
CA ILE A 344 30.00 21.46 -5.54
C ILE A 344 30.09 22.86 -4.92
N ILE A 345 30.33 22.92 -3.61
CA ILE A 345 30.61 24.18 -2.91
C ILE A 345 32.08 24.52 -3.16
N LYS A 346 32.40 25.78 -3.47
CA LYS A 346 33.80 26.23 -3.60
C LYS A 346 34.56 26.04 -2.29
N GLU A 347 35.83 25.65 -2.37
CA GLU A 347 36.65 25.29 -1.19
C GLU A 347 36.71 26.38 -0.12
N ASP A 348 36.70 27.65 -0.53
CA ASP A 348 36.75 28.81 0.35
C ASP A 348 35.45 29.02 1.15
N GLU A 349 34.32 28.50 0.67
CA GLU A 349 32.98 28.70 1.25
C GLU A 349 32.49 27.54 2.11
N VAL A 350 33.19 26.40 2.11
CA VAL A 350 32.78 25.17 2.81
C VAL A 350 32.56 25.38 4.31
N LYS A 351 33.30 26.32 4.94
CA LYS A 351 33.21 26.61 6.38
C LYS A 351 31.99 27.47 6.76
N ASN A 352 31.37 28.14 5.79
CA ASN A 352 30.27 29.08 6.02
C ASN A 352 28.89 28.44 5.79
N VAL A 353 28.84 27.24 5.19
CA VAL A 353 27.58 26.55 4.88
C VAL A 353 26.97 25.94 6.15
N SER A 354 25.68 26.21 6.38
CA SER A 354 24.96 25.67 7.53
C SER A 354 24.77 24.14 7.42
N GLY A 355 24.80 23.44 8.57
CA GLY A 355 24.59 22.00 8.63
C GLY A 355 23.26 21.51 7.98
N PRO A 356 22.14 22.24 8.07
CA PRO A 356 20.93 21.91 7.30
C PRO A 356 21.13 21.94 5.78
N VAL A 357 21.83 22.94 5.24
CA VAL A 357 22.10 23.04 3.79
C VAL A 357 23.05 21.94 3.32
N GLU A 358 24.05 21.59 4.12
CA GLU A 358 24.94 20.46 3.82
C GLU A 358 24.17 19.13 3.74
N ARG A 359 23.20 18.90 4.63
CA ARG A 359 22.33 17.72 4.58
C ARG A 359 21.49 17.67 3.30
N VAL A 360 20.97 18.81 2.83
CA VAL A 360 20.22 18.89 1.57
C VAL A 360 21.09 18.49 0.38
N LEU A 361 22.33 18.99 0.32
CA LEU A 361 23.29 18.62 -0.74
C LEU A 361 23.63 17.13 -0.69
N ARG A 362 23.79 16.55 0.51
CA ARG A 362 23.98 15.10 0.66
C ARG A 362 22.77 14.30 0.16
N THR A 363 21.54 14.72 0.46
CA THR A 363 20.32 14.09 -0.07
C THR A 363 20.27 14.19 -1.61
N PHE A 364 20.62 15.36 -2.16
CA PHE A 364 20.71 15.55 -3.61
C PHE A 364 21.69 14.56 -4.26
N HIS A 365 22.91 14.43 -3.72
CA HIS A 365 23.91 13.52 -4.31
C HIS A 365 23.61 12.04 -4.06
N ASN A 366 23.26 11.66 -2.83
CA ASN A 366 23.13 10.25 -2.44
C ASN A 366 21.83 9.62 -2.93
N GLU A 367 20.75 10.39 -3.00
CA GLU A 367 19.44 9.88 -3.40
C GLU A 367 19.13 10.29 -4.84
N LEU A 368 18.97 11.60 -5.11
CA LEU A 368 18.46 12.07 -6.40
C LEU A 368 19.45 11.80 -7.54
N CYS A 369 20.73 12.15 -7.40
CA CYS A 369 21.72 11.87 -8.43
C CYS A 369 21.93 10.37 -8.64
N THR A 370 21.93 9.56 -7.57
CA THR A 370 22.06 8.11 -7.67
C THR A 370 20.88 7.49 -8.43
N ALA A 371 19.66 7.90 -8.11
CA ALA A 371 18.45 7.43 -8.79
C ALA A 371 18.44 7.85 -10.28
N SER A 372 18.74 9.12 -10.56
CA SER A 372 18.85 9.65 -11.92
C SER A 372 19.88 8.90 -12.76
N LYS A 373 21.09 8.65 -12.22
CA LYS A 373 22.13 7.86 -12.89
C LYS A 373 21.65 6.44 -13.19
N LYS A 374 20.98 5.80 -12.25
CA LYS A 374 20.46 4.43 -12.43
C LYS A 374 19.45 4.37 -13.57
N VAL A 375 18.56 5.37 -13.68
CA VAL A 375 17.60 5.49 -14.78
C VAL A 375 18.31 5.68 -16.12
N LEU A 376 19.29 6.59 -16.21
CA LEU A 376 20.03 6.84 -17.46
C LEU A 376 20.87 5.64 -17.93
N ILE A 377 21.47 4.90 -17.00
CA ILE A 377 22.32 3.74 -17.31
C ILE A 377 21.47 2.51 -17.68
N GLN A 378 20.43 2.21 -16.90
CA GLN A 378 19.64 0.98 -17.07
C GLN A 378 18.43 1.14 -18.01
N GLY A 379 17.85 2.34 -18.06
CA GLY A 379 16.62 2.65 -18.79
C GLY A 379 16.65 2.27 -20.28
N PRO A 380 17.67 2.67 -21.06
CA PRO A 380 17.71 2.39 -22.50
C PRO A 380 17.74 0.88 -22.81
N GLY A 381 18.52 0.13 -22.04
CA GLY A 381 18.63 -1.33 -22.21
C GLY A 381 17.33 -2.05 -21.87
N LEU A 382 16.67 -1.66 -20.77
CA LEU A 382 15.38 -2.22 -20.36
C LEU A 382 14.26 -1.87 -21.34
N HIS A 383 14.20 -0.60 -21.79
CA HIS A 383 13.23 -0.13 -22.77
C HIS A 383 13.34 -0.91 -24.09
N ASN A 384 14.55 -1.01 -24.65
CA ASN A 384 14.78 -1.72 -25.91
C ASN A 384 14.45 -3.21 -25.80
N LYS A 385 14.85 -3.87 -24.70
CA LYS A 385 14.54 -5.29 -24.47
C LYS A 385 13.04 -5.53 -24.38
N LEU A 386 12.31 -4.71 -23.63
CA LEU A 386 10.85 -4.85 -23.48
C LEU A 386 10.14 -4.60 -24.82
N LYS A 387 10.58 -3.60 -25.59
CA LYS A 387 10.03 -3.28 -26.92
C LYS A 387 10.27 -4.39 -27.94
N GLU A 388 11.45 -5.00 -27.93
CA GLU A 388 11.77 -6.14 -28.80
C GLU A 388 10.88 -7.35 -28.48
N ILE A 389 10.66 -7.65 -27.19
CA ILE A 389 9.77 -8.75 -26.79
C ILE A 389 8.32 -8.41 -27.10
N GLU A 390 7.89 -7.17 -26.92
CA GLU A 390 6.54 -6.70 -27.28
C GLU A 390 6.24 -6.93 -28.77
N GLU A 391 7.20 -6.60 -29.66
CA GLU A 391 7.07 -6.82 -31.10
C GLU A 391 6.92 -8.31 -31.42
N LYS A 392 7.75 -9.17 -30.80
CA LYS A 392 7.64 -10.63 -30.94
C LYS A 392 6.28 -11.15 -30.48
N ILE A 393 5.80 -10.71 -29.31
CA ILE A 393 4.47 -11.10 -28.79
C ILE A 393 3.36 -10.64 -29.74
N SER A 394 3.46 -9.42 -30.29
CA SER A 394 2.48 -8.87 -31.24
C SER A 394 2.34 -9.74 -32.49
N THR A 395 3.46 -10.22 -33.04
CA THR A 395 3.42 -11.14 -34.20
C THR A 395 2.78 -12.49 -33.86
N LEU A 396 3.09 -13.07 -32.70
CA LEU A 396 2.52 -14.34 -32.25
C LEU A 396 1.03 -14.23 -31.92
N ARG A 397 0.58 -13.06 -31.45
CA ARG A 397 -0.81 -12.80 -31.05
C ARG A 397 -1.82 -13.07 -32.16
N VAL A 398 -1.44 -12.89 -33.44
CA VAL A 398 -2.31 -13.13 -34.60
C VAL A 398 -2.82 -14.58 -34.64
N SER A 399 -2.02 -15.53 -34.18
CA SER A 399 -2.36 -16.97 -34.14
C SER A 399 -2.59 -17.50 -32.72
N ALA A 400 -2.79 -16.61 -31.73
CA ALA A 400 -2.89 -17.00 -30.33
C ALA A 400 -4.08 -17.93 -30.04
N PHE A 401 -5.21 -17.75 -30.74
CA PHE A 401 -6.38 -18.59 -30.53
C PHE A 401 -6.14 -20.02 -31.02
N ASP A 402 -5.59 -20.17 -32.22
CA ASP A 402 -5.29 -21.48 -32.80
C ASP A 402 -4.25 -22.22 -31.96
N ARG A 403 -3.18 -21.52 -31.54
CA ARG A 403 -2.16 -22.07 -30.63
C ARG A 403 -2.74 -22.51 -29.28
N ALA A 404 -3.72 -21.78 -28.75
CA ALA A 404 -4.41 -22.19 -27.54
C ALA A 404 -5.20 -23.50 -27.75
N MET A 405 -5.88 -23.62 -28.89
CA MET A 405 -6.60 -24.84 -29.25
C MET A 405 -5.64 -26.02 -29.45
N ASP A 406 -4.51 -25.82 -30.12
CA ASP A 406 -3.46 -26.82 -30.33
C ASP A 406 -2.80 -27.27 -29.02
N ALA A 407 -2.70 -26.37 -28.03
CA ALA A 407 -2.28 -26.68 -26.67
C ALA A 407 -3.32 -27.48 -25.87
N GLY A 408 -4.43 -27.90 -26.48
CA GLY A 408 -5.48 -28.72 -25.87
C GLY A 408 -6.45 -27.94 -24.96
N LEU A 409 -6.48 -26.61 -25.06
CA LEU A 409 -7.42 -25.79 -24.31
C LEU A 409 -8.82 -25.87 -24.93
N SER A 410 -9.86 -26.04 -24.10
CA SER A 410 -11.25 -25.86 -24.54
C SER A 410 -11.46 -24.42 -25.07
N GLN A 411 -12.40 -24.20 -26.00
CA GLN A 411 -12.71 -22.85 -26.51
C GLN A 411 -12.92 -21.79 -25.42
N ARG A 412 -13.58 -22.14 -24.31
CA ARG A 412 -13.77 -21.22 -23.16
C ARG A 412 -12.45 -20.83 -22.50
N ARG A 413 -11.54 -21.79 -22.33
CA ARG A 413 -10.20 -21.55 -21.76
C ARG A 413 -9.27 -20.83 -22.75
N ALA A 414 -9.38 -21.11 -24.05
CA ALA A 414 -8.67 -20.38 -25.08
C ALA A 414 -9.03 -18.88 -25.07
N LYS A 415 -10.33 -18.55 -24.98
CA LYS A 415 -10.79 -17.16 -24.83
C LYS A 415 -10.24 -16.49 -23.56
N ALA A 416 -10.18 -17.21 -22.44
CA ALA A 416 -9.58 -16.69 -21.20
C ALA A 416 -8.07 -16.48 -21.32
N ALA A 417 -7.36 -17.37 -22.02
CA ALA A 417 -5.94 -17.22 -22.30
C ALA A 417 -5.66 -15.97 -23.15
N LEU A 418 -6.48 -15.69 -24.17
CA LEU A 418 -6.38 -14.46 -24.96
C LEU A 418 -6.57 -13.19 -24.11
N ALA A 419 -7.55 -13.18 -23.21
CA ALA A 419 -7.77 -12.05 -22.31
C ALA A 419 -6.55 -11.81 -21.38
N ASN A 420 -5.93 -12.88 -20.89
CA ASN A 420 -4.71 -12.80 -20.08
C ASN A 420 -3.49 -12.34 -20.91
N ILE A 421 -3.35 -12.77 -22.16
CA ILE A 421 -2.34 -12.26 -23.10
C ILE A 421 -2.50 -10.75 -23.25
N ASP A 422 -3.73 -10.28 -23.49
CA ASP A 422 -4.02 -8.86 -23.69
C ASP A 422 -3.70 -8.03 -22.43
N ALA A 423 -4.03 -8.55 -21.25
CA ALA A 423 -3.68 -7.92 -19.98
C ALA A 423 -2.16 -7.82 -19.79
N ASN A 424 -1.41 -8.89 -20.10
CA ASN A 424 0.04 -8.88 -20.01
C ASN A 424 0.67 -7.89 -21.01
N CYS A 425 0.18 -7.85 -22.25
CA CYS A 425 0.64 -6.91 -23.27
C CYS A 425 0.39 -5.45 -22.86
N ASN A 426 -0.75 -5.14 -22.23
CA ASN A 426 -0.99 -3.81 -21.68
C ASN A 426 0.06 -3.45 -20.64
N ARG A 427 0.38 -4.36 -19.72
CA ARG A 427 1.36 -4.11 -18.66
C ARG A 427 2.79 -3.95 -19.19
N ILE A 428 3.17 -4.72 -20.21
CA ILE A 428 4.45 -4.52 -20.90
C ILE A 428 4.52 -3.13 -21.53
N ARG A 429 3.44 -2.69 -22.20
CA ARG A 429 3.35 -1.33 -22.76
C ARG A 429 3.46 -0.23 -21.71
N GLU A 430 2.77 -0.40 -20.58
CA GLU A 430 2.86 0.51 -19.45
C GLU A 430 4.30 0.60 -18.93
N ALA A 431 5.01 -0.53 -18.80
CA ALA A 431 6.41 -0.55 -18.39
C ALA A 431 7.34 0.12 -19.43
N VAL A 432 7.13 -0.10 -20.72
CA VAL A 432 7.88 0.57 -21.80
C VAL A 432 7.69 2.08 -21.75
N ALA A 433 6.46 2.54 -21.55
CA ALA A 433 6.13 3.97 -21.39
C ALA A 433 6.77 4.55 -20.13
N MET A 434 6.65 3.88 -18.99
CA MET A 434 7.23 4.30 -17.71
C MET A 434 8.76 4.44 -17.80
N ALA A 435 9.45 3.51 -18.47
CA ALA A 435 10.89 3.62 -18.70
C ALA A 435 11.24 4.88 -19.51
N MET A 436 10.48 5.15 -20.58
CA MET A 436 10.69 6.32 -21.44
C MET A 436 10.40 7.63 -20.72
N GLU A 437 9.29 7.71 -19.98
CA GLU A 437 8.91 8.87 -19.18
C GLU A 437 9.95 9.16 -18.10
N SER A 438 10.47 8.13 -17.42
CA SER A 438 11.50 8.28 -16.39
C SER A 438 12.81 8.84 -16.98
N MET A 439 13.24 8.34 -18.14
CA MET A 439 14.43 8.88 -18.83
C MET A 439 14.22 10.34 -19.25
N SER A 440 13.06 10.66 -19.82
CA SER A 440 12.73 12.03 -20.23
C SER A 440 12.64 12.99 -19.04
N ALA A 441 12.12 12.53 -17.91
CA ALA A 441 12.06 13.30 -16.67
C ALA A 441 13.48 13.66 -16.18
N VAL A 442 14.40 12.68 -16.13
CA VAL A 442 15.80 12.93 -15.72
C VAL A 442 16.51 13.91 -16.65
N GLU A 443 16.30 13.80 -17.96
CA GLU A 443 16.83 14.77 -18.93
C GLU A 443 16.24 16.17 -18.76
N SER A 444 14.95 16.27 -18.43
CA SER A 444 14.30 17.55 -18.12
C SER A 444 14.88 18.17 -16.86
N ASP A 445 15.05 17.38 -15.80
CA ASP A 445 15.61 17.83 -14.53
C ASP A 445 17.07 18.29 -14.69
N TYR A 446 17.86 17.56 -15.48
CA TYR A 446 19.22 17.97 -15.85
C TYR A 446 19.25 19.37 -16.48
N LYS A 447 18.36 19.63 -17.44
CA LYS A 447 18.27 20.94 -18.11
C LYS A 447 17.85 22.04 -17.15
N LYS A 448 16.89 21.76 -16.27
CA LYS A 448 16.41 22.70 -15.25
C LYS A 448 17.49 23.07 -14.25
N ILE A 449 18.24 22.08 -13.75
CA ILE A 449 19.36 22.33 -12.82
C ILE A 449 20.44 23.19 -13.50
N LYS A 450 20.82 22.87 -14.75
CA LYS A 450 21.78 23.70 -15.49
C LYS A 450 21.27 25.13 -15.73
N ALA A 451 19.99 25.28 -16.09
CA ALA A 451 19.39 26.58 -16.30
C ALA A 451 19.37 27.40 -14.99
N ALA A 452 18.93 26.81 -13.88
CA ALA A 452 18.90 27.47 -12.57
C ALA A 452 20.27 27.89 -12.04
N MET A 453 21.36 27.33 -12.58
CA MET A 453 22.72 27.64 -12.15
C MET A 453 23.44 28.63 -13.09
N LEU A 454 22.90 28.86 -14.30
CA LEU A 454 23.38 29.86 -15.26
C LEU A 454 22.76 31.24 -15.05
N TRP A 455 21.61 31.32 -14.38
CA TRP A 455 20.89 32.54 -14.02
C TRP A 455 21.00 32.77 -12.52
#